data_AF-A0A8B6FAK7-F1
#
_entry.id   AF-A0A8B6FAK7-F1
#
_cell.length_a   1.000
_cell.length_b   1.000
_cell.length_c   1.000
_cell.angle_alpha   90.00
_cell.angle_beta   90.00
_cell.angle_gamma   90.00
#
_symmetry.space_group_name_H-M   'P 1'
#
loop_
_entity.id
_entity.type
_entity.pdbx_description
1 polymer ?
#
loop_
_entity_poly.entity_id
_entity_poly.type
_entity_poly.pdbx_seq_one_letter_code
_entity_poly.pdbx_strand_id
1 'polypeptide(L)'
;MFPNYQPQTKHSIHGICSKLLLVKIISGCAEIWKARELKWRALVNKTDVLYKTFPHLLQFEVLFHFLKNHRIFAGCSPRCVQYLALHGIPHQFNTGDTVCTQEEYDDNMVILVVKGEIELLTNPEIRYAYTINTGDVFYHCDWMGSKGEVIARSDCLVLKIDHIEITAALERNKDSHLMMPSEPV
;
A
#
# COMPACT_ATOMS: atom_id res chain seq x y z
N MET A 1 46.56 16.20 -28.50
CA MET A 1 46.87 16.69 -27.15
C MET A 1 45.93 17.86 -26.87
N PHE A 2 44.83 17.59 -26.16
CA PHE A 2 43.86 18.56 -25.62
C PHE A 2 43.39 17.99 -24.25
N PRO A 3 42.99 18.85 -23.30
CA PRO A 3 43.19 18.64 -21.87
C PRO A 3 42.02 17.94 -21.14
N ASN A 4 42.35 17.44 -19.94
CA ASN A 4 41.53 17.22 -18.75
C ASN A 4 40.00 17.35 -18.87
N TYR A 5 39.30 16.26 -18.53
CA TYR A 5 37.97 16.33 -17.93
C TYR A 5 37.99 15.54 -16.61
N GLN A 6 37.96 16.27 -15.49
CA GLN A 6 37.62 15.71 -14.19
C GLN A 6 36.09 15.49 -14.14
N PRO A 7 35.58 14.36 -13.62
CA PRO A 7 34.18 14.27 -13.25
C PRO A 7 33.97 14.98 -11.91
N GLN A 8 33.38 16.19 -11.94
CA GLN A 8 32.70 16.75 -10.78
C GLN A 8 31.29 16.18 -10.67
N THR A 9 30.97 15.78 -9.44
CA THR A 9 29.71 15.31 -8.88
C THR A 9 28.46 16.10 -9.30
N LYS A 10 27.35 15.41 -9.59
CA LYS A 10 25.99 15.95 -9.39
C LYS A 10 25.05 14.91 -8.78
N HIS A 11 24.96 15.03 -7.45
CA HIS A 11 23.76 15.00 -6.60
C HIS A 11 22.62 14.02 -6.87
N SER A 12 22.48 13.11 -5.91
CA SER A 12 21.25 12.52 -5.39
C SER A 12 20.08 13.52 -5.32
N ILE A 13 19.05 13.31 -6.15
CA ILE A 13 17.72 13.95 -6.06
C ILE A 13 16.62 12.86 -5.95
N HIS A 14 16.95 11.68 -5.42
CA HIS A 14 15.94 10.62 -5.18
C HIS A 14 15.46 10.55 -3.71
N GLY A 15 16.10 11.27 -2.78
CA GLY A 15 15.75 11.20 -1.35
C GLY A 15 14.80 12.27 -0.81
N ILE A 16 14.51 13.33 -1.58
CA ILE A 16 13.75 14.50 -1.10
C ILE A 16 12.29 14.46 -1.55
N CYS A 17 12.00 13.85 -2.71
CA CYS A 17 10.63 13.73 -3.23
C CYS A 17 9.75 12.80 -2.36
N SER A 18 10.33 11.74 -1.76
CA SER A 18 9.57 10.82 -0.90
C SER A 18 9.15 11.42 0.45
N LYS A 19 9.89 12.40 1.00
CA LYS A 19 9.53 13.03 2.29
C LYS A 19 8.35 14.00 2.18
N LEU A 20 8.26 14.73 1.07
CA LEU A 20 7.16 15.67 0.81
C LEU A 20 5.85 14.95 0.47
N LEU A 21 5.93 13.80 -0.21
CA LEU A 21 4.77 12.93 -0.44
C LEU A 21 4.23 12.40 0.89
N LEU A 22 5.11 11.93 1.77
CA LEU A 22 4.75 11.43 3.10
C LEU A 22 4.01 12.46 3.95
N VAL A 23 4.36 13.75 3.83
CA VAL A 23 3.69 14.84 4.57
C VAL A 23 2.30 15.15 4.00
N LYS A 24 2.05 14.98 2.70
CA LYS A 24 0.71 15.15 2.10
C LYS A 24 -0.20 13.96 2.39
N ILE A 25 0.36 12.76 2.54
CA ILE A 25 -0.33 11.54 2.99
C ILE A 25 -0.94 11.71 4.40
N ILE A 26 -0.29 12.51 5.27
CA ILE A 26 -0.74 12.78 6.64
C ILE A 26 -2.14 13.43 6.71
N SER A 27 -2.54 14.23 5.73
CA SER A 27 -3.83 14.94 5.77
C SER A 27 -5.02 14.05 5.37
N GLY A 28 -4.80 13.09 4.47
CA GLY A 28 -5.86 12.19 3.97
C GLY A 28 -6.39 11.23 5.03
N CYS A 29 -5.52 10.69 5.88
CA CYS A 29 -5.86 9.68 6.90
C CYS A 29 -6.69 10.19 8.09
N ALA A 30 -7.02 11.48 8.17
CA ALA A 30 -7.51 12.14 9.40
C ALA A 30 -8.80 11.57 10.03
N GLU A 31 -9.69 10.92 9.26
CA GLU A 31 -10.95 10.38 9.79
C GLU A 31 -10.83 8.93 10.29
N ILE A 32 -10.11 8.09 9.54
CA ILE A 32 -9.71 6.74 9.97
C ILE A 32 -8.75 6.84 11.16
N TRP A 33 -7.90 7.87 11.14
CA TRP A 33 -7.12 8.38 12.27
C TRP A 33 -8.03 8.67 13.45
N LYS A 34 -9.03 9.56 13.36
CA LYS A 34 -9.93 9.87 14.49
C LYS A 34 -10.61 8.64 15.08
N ALA A 35 -11.07 7.70 14.25
CA ALA A 35 -11.78 6.49 14.70
C ALA A 35 -10.87 5.49 15.43
N ARG A 36 -9.63 5.27 14.94
CA ARG A 36 -8.63 4.42 15.61
C ARG A 36 -7.95 5.13 16.77
N GLU A 37 -7.76 6.44 16.66
CA GLU A 37 -7.29 7.34 17.72
C GLU A 37 -8.23 7.31 18.92
N LEU A 38 -9.55 7.23 18.74
CA LEU A 38 -10.47 7.09 19.88
C LEU A 38 -10.24 5.78 20.67
N LYS A 39 -10.02 4.67 19.96
CA LYS A 39 -9.71 3.35 20.57
C LYS A 39 -8.32 3.34 21.21
N TRP A 40 -7.36 4.04 20.62
CA TRP A 40 -5.99 4.17 21.13
C TRP A 40 -5.85 5.19 22.26
N ARG A 41 -6.60 6.29 22.28
CA ARG A 41 -6.69 7.25 23.40
C ARG A 41 -7.14 6.56 24.69
N ALA A 42 -8.05 5.59 24.58
CA ALA A 42 -8.45 4.75 25.70
C ALA A 42 -7.29 3.87 26.25
N LEU A 43 -6.32 3.51 25.40
CA LEU A 43 -5.15 2.67 25.74
C LEU A 43 -3.90 3.47 26.11
N VAL A 44 -3.71 4.68 25.58
CA VAL A 44 -2.50 5.54 25.71
C VAL A 44 -2.78 6.77 26.57
N ASN A 45 -3.65 6.62 27.56
CA ASN A 45 -4.01 7.66 28.52
C ASN A 45 -2.87 8.02 29.52
N LYS A 46 -1.62 8.12 29.04
CA LYS A 46 -0.48 8.53 29.87
C LYS A 46 0.45 9.58 29.27
N THR A 47 0.38 9.98 28.00
CA THR A 47 1.20 11.14 27.56
C THR A 47 0.84 11.70 26.18
N ASP A 48 0.40 12.96 26.13
CA ASP A 48 0.22 13.76 24.90
C ASP A 48 1.51 13.96 24.09
N VAL A 49 2.66 13.64 24.68
CA VAL A 49 3.99 13.78 24.08
C VAL A 49 4.22 12.75 22.97
N LEU A 50 3.75 11.50 23.14
CA LEU A 50 3.98 10.42 22.17
C LEU A 50 3.31 10.70 20.81
N TYR A 51 2.16 11.38 20.83
CA TYR A 51 1.37 11.75 19.64
C TYR A 51 2.11 12.70 18.69
N LYS A 52 2.94 13.60 19.22
CA LYS A 52 3.74 14.54 18.41
C LYS A 52 5.08 13.94 18.00
N THR A 53 5.60 12.98 18.75
CA THR A 53 6.95 12.45 18.58
C THR A 53 7.04 11.30 17.55
N PHE A 54 5.97 10.53 17.33
CA PHE A 54 6.05 9.31 16.50
C PHE A 54 4.95 9.13 15.43
N PRO A 55 4.73 10.11 14.52
CA PRO A 55 3.73 9.99 13.46
C PRO A 55 3.97 8.76 12.54
N HIS A 56 5.23 8.39 12.31
CA HIS A 56 5.59 7.25 11.47
C HIS A 56 5.30 5.89 12.15
N LEU A 57 5.45 5.80 13.47
CA LEU A 57 5.15 4.56 14.21
C LEU A 57 3.65 4.26 14.18
N LEU A 58 2.83 5.29 14.36
CA LEU A 58 1.37 5.15 14.31
C LEU A 58 0.87 4.82 12.89
N GLN A 59 1.47 5.42 11.86
CA GLN A 59 1.18 5.06 10.46
C GLN A 59 1.50 3.59 10.20
N PHE A 60 2.68 3.14 10.62
CA PHE A 60 3.08 1.75 10.51
C PHE A 60 2.09 0.81 11.21
N GLU A 61 1.71 1.10 12.46
CA GLU A 61 0.72 0.31 13.20
C GLU A 61 -0.62 0.20 12.46
N VAL A 62 -1.08 1.30 11.84
CA VAL A 62 -2.33 1.29 11.06
C VAL A 62 -2.23 0.36 9.85
N LEU A 63 -1.13 0.46 9.09
CA LEU A 63 -0.88 -0.37 7.91
C LEU A 63 -0.72 -1.85 8.30
N PHE A 64 0.07 -2.12 9.34
CA PHE A 64 0.23 -3.45 9.90
C PHE A 64 -1.13 -4.04 10.29
N HIS A 65 -1.98 -3.27 10.96
CA HIS A 65 -3.31 -3.76 11.33
C HIS A 65 -4.22 -4.04 10.14
N PHE A 66 -4.16 -3.23 9.08
CA PHE A 66 -4.95 -3.53 7.88
C PHE A 66 -4.46 -4.80 7.20
N LEU A 67 -3.16 -4.90 6.93
CA LEU A 67 -2.58 -6.08 6.29
C LEU A 67 -2.80 -7.33 7.15
N LYS A 68 -2.56 -7.28 8.46
CA LYS A 68 -2.64 -8.46 9.32
C LYS A 68 -4.05 -9.04 9.44
N ASN A 69 -5.07 -8.19 9.33
CA ASN A 69 -6.47 -8.61 9.42
C ASN A 69 -7.05 -9.02 8.06
N HIS A 70 -6.36 -8.76 6.95
CA HIS A 70 -6.84 -9.13 5.63
C HIS A 70 -6.60 -10.63 5.34
N ARG A 71 -7.56 -11.27 4.65
CA ARG A 71 -7.54 -12.72 4.39
C ARG A 71 -6.30 -13.17 3.61
N ILE A 72 -5.84 -12.37 2.65
CA ILE A 72 -4.62 -12.65 1.86
C ILE A 72 -3.40 -12.91 2.75
N PHE A 73 -3.31 -12.25 3.90
CA PHE A 73 -2.17 -12.39 4.82
C PHE A 73 -2.46 -13.30 6.02
N ALA A 74 -3.56 -14.05 6.00
CA ALA A 74 -3.90 -14.96 7.10
C ALA A 74 -2.85 -16.06 7.29
N GLY A 75 -2.20 -16.51 6.19
CA GLY A 75 -1.07 -17.43 6.19
C GLY A 75 0.28 -16.79 6.52
N CYS A 76 0.35 -15.47 6.76
CA CYS A 76 1.60 -14.77 7.05
C CYS A 76 1.86 -14.60 8.55
N SER A 77 3.10 -14.83 8.97
CA SER A 77 3.55 -14.50 10.33
C SER A 77 3.46 -12.99 10.57
N PRO A 78 3.30 -12.53 11.83
CA PRO A 78 3.31 -11.11 12.14
C PRO A 78 4.58 -10.40 11.62
N ARG A 79 5.75 -11.05 11.68
CA ARG A 79 7.02 -10.48 11.19
C ARG A 79 7.02 -10.26 9.67
N CYS A 80 6.44 -11.20 8.92
CA CYS A 80 6.25 -11.04 7.48
C CYS A 80 5.37 -9.82 7.18
N VAL A 81 4.24 -9.68 7.86
CA VAL A 81 3.31 -8.56 7.64
C VAL A 81 3.93 -7.23 8.07
N GLN A 82 4.72 -7.20 9.14
CA GLN A 82 5.47 -6.00 9.56
C GLN A 82 6.47 -5.57 8.49
N TYR A 83 7.19 -6.50 7.87
CA TYR A 83 8.10 -6.19 6.77
C TYR A 83 7.33 -5.53 5.61
N LEU A 84 6.22 -6.14 5.18
CA LEU A 84 5.39 -5.60 4.10
C LEU A 84 4.83 -4.20 4.43
N ALA A 85 4.39 -3.96 5.66
CA ALA A 85 3.91 -2.66 6.10
C ALA A 85 4.99 -1.57 6.10
N LEU A 86 6.26 -1.93 6.32
CA LEU A 86 7.40 -1.00 6.30
C LEU A 86 7.88 -0.68 4.87
N HIS A 87 7.76 -1.64 3.97
CA HIS A 87 8.30 -1.54 2.61
C HIS A 87 7.27 -1.10 1.56
N GLY A 88 5.98 -1.07 1.91
CA GLY A 88 4.95 -0.53 1.05
C GLY A 88 5.10 0.97 0.77
N ILE A 89 4.80 1.38 -0.45
CA ILE A 89 4.92 2.76 -0.92
C ILE A 89 3.52 3.38 -1.01
N PRO A 90 3.23 4.41 -0.19
CA PRO A 90 1.94 5.07 -0.20
C PRO A 90 1.80 6.02 -1.40
N HIS A 91 0.63 5.98 -2.04
CA HIS A 91 0.29 6.79 -3.22
C HIS A 91 -1.08 7.43 -3.07
N GLN A 92 -1.19 8.71 -3.46
CA GLN A 92 -2.46 9.43 -3.51
C GLN A 92 -2.94 9.51 -4.94
N PHE A 93 -4.24 9.30 -5.12
CA PHE A 93 -4.91 9.35 -6.41
C PHE A 93 -6.17 10.22 -6.27
N ASN A 94 -6.48 10.96 -7.32
CA ASN A 94 -7.75 11.66 -7.45
C ASN A 94 -8.77 10.74 -8.10
N THR A 95 -10.04 11.09 -7.96
CA THR A 95 -11.14 10.41 -8.63
C THR A 95 -10.92 10.32 -10.15
N GLY A 96 -10.96 9.10 -10.69
CA GLY A 96 -10.75 8.78 -12.10
C GLY A 96 -9.31 8.44 -12.49
N ASP A 97 -8.33 8.63 -11.60
CA ASP A 97 -6.94 8.28 -11.88
C ASP A 97 -6.77 6.75 -11.96
N THR A 98 -5.90 6.29 -12.87
CA THR A 98 -5.47 4.88 -12.92
C THR A 98 -4.58 4.57 -11.71
N VAL A 99 -5.05 3.68 -10.85
CA VAL A 99 -4.36 3.26 -9.63
C VAL A 99 -3.35 2.16 -9.93
N CYS A 100 -3.66 1.23 -10.82
CA CYS A 100 -2.79 0.11 -11.19
C CYS A 100 -2.85 -0.11 -12.70
N THR A 101 -1.70 -0.08 -13.36
CA THR A 101 -1.57 -0.39 -14.79
C THR A 101 -1.44 -1.89 -15.01
N GLN A 102 -1.79 -2.39 -16.20
CA GLN A 102 -1.67 -3.83 -16.52
C GLN A 102 -0.26 -4.39 -16.30
N GLU A 103 0.79 -3.59 -16.49
CA GLU A 103 2.17 -4.00 -16.18
C GLU A 103 2.36 -4.23 -14.67
N GLU A 104 1.86 -3.32 -13.83
CA GLU A 104 1.89 -3.48 -12.36
C GLU A 104 1.04 -4.67 -11.89
N TYR A 105 -0.05 -4.98 -12.61
CA TYR A 105 -0.85 -6.19 -12.40
C TYR A 105 -0.05 -7.46 -12.65
N ASP A 106 0.57 -7.56 -13.84
CA ASP A 106 1.30 -8.75 -14.28
C ASP A 106 2.54 -9.00 -13.39
N ASP A 107 3.08 -7.92 -12.82
CA ASP A 107 4.17 -7.96 -11.83
C ASP A 107 3.71 -8.33 -10.41
N ASN A 108 2.49 -8.84 -10.21
CA ASN A 108 1.98 -9.33 -8.91
C ASN A 108 2.02 -8.28 -7.78
N MET A 109 1.70 -7.02 -8.08
CA MET A 109 1.61 -5.97 -7.07
C MET A 109 0.45 -6.21 -6.10
N VAL A 110 0.70 -5.98 -4.81
CA VAL A 110 -0.35 -5.88 -3.78
C VAL A 110 -0.75 -4.41 -3.61
N ILE A 111 -2.05 -4.15 -3.56
CA ILE A 111 -2.58 -2.81 -3.29
C ILE A 111 -3.50 -2.84 -2.08
N LEU A 112 -3.11 -2.19 -0.99
CA LEU A 112 -3.97 -1.96 0.16
C LEU A 112 -4.65 -0.59 0.03
N VAL A 113 -5.98 -0.54 0.10
CA VAL A 113 -6.71 0.73 0.16
C VAL A 113 -6.71 1.24 1.60
N VAL A 114 -5.95 2.31 1.86
CA VAL A 114 -5.85 2.92 3.19
C VAL A 114 -7.00 3.89 3.44
N LYS A 115 -7.47 4.58 2.39
CA LYS A 115 -8.65 5.46 2.39
C LYS A 115 -9.26 5.52 1.00
N GLY A 116 -10.58 5.67 0.94
CA GLY A 116 -11.33 5.84 -0.29
C GLY A 116 -11.71 4.48 -0.87
N GLU A 117 -11.92 4.47 -2.18
CA GLU A 117 -12.45 3.34 -2.93
C GLU A 117 -11.78 3.28 -4.30
N ILE A 118 -11.43 2.08 -4.72
CA ILE A 118 -10.91 1.79 -6.06
C ILE A 118 -11.81 0.74 -6.71
N GLU A 119 -11.82 0.68 -8.03
CA GLU A 119 -12.63 -0.26 -8.78
C GLU A 119 -11.81 -0.94 -9.86
N LEU A 120 -11.89 -2.26 -9.89
CA LEU A 120 -11.41 -3.08 -11.00
C LEU A 120 -12.45 -2.98 -12.13
N LEU A 121 -12.03 -2.43 -13.27
CA LEU A 121 -12.80 -2.41 -14.50
C LEU A 121 -12.29 -3.51 -15.43
N THR A 122 -13.02 -4.61 -15.55
CA THR A 122 -12.74 -5.68 -16.51
C THR A 122 -13.38 -5.41 -17.89
N ASN A 123 -12.88 -6.09 -18.92
CA ASN A 123 -13.37 -6.00 -20.31
C ASN A 123 -14.92 -6.15 -20.40
N PRO A 124 -15.64 -5.34 -21.21
CA PRO A 124 -17.10 -5.35 -21.35
C PRO A 124 -17.80 -6.70 -21.52
N GLU A 125 -17.14 -7.71 -22.07
CA GLU A 125 -17.71 -9.06 -22.26
C GLU A 125 -17.84 -9.86 -20.96
N ILE A 126 -17.04 -9.52 -19.95
CA ILE A 126 -17.00 -10.16 -18.62
C ILE A 126 -17.02 -9.02 -17.59
N ARG A 127 -18.13 -8.29 -17.47
CA ARG A 127 -18.23 -7.16 -16.53
C ARG A 127 -18.39 -7.67 -15.09
N TYR A 128 -17.29 -7.74 -14.37
CA TYR A 128 -17.30 -7.73 -12.91
C TYR A 128 -16.78 -6.35 -12.47
N ALA A 129 -17.67 -5.51 -11.96
CA ALA A 129 -17.26 -4.30 -11.25
C ALA A 129 -16.97 -4.72 -9.80
N TYR A 130 -15.70 -4.84 -9.44
CA TYR A 130 -15.29 -5.16 -8.08
C TYR A 130 -14.74 -3.90 -7.42
N THR A 131 -15.51 -3.35 -6.49
CA THR A 131 -15.08 -2.21 -5.67
C THR A 131 -14.27 -2.72 -4.48
N ILE A 132 -13.05 -2.21 -4.35
CA ILE A 132 -12.17 -2.48 -3.21
C ILE A 132 -12.22 -1.26 -2.29
N ASN A 133 -12.65 -1.48 -1.05
CA ASN A 133 -12.92 -0.42 -0.09
C ASN A 133 -11.74 -0.22 0.86
N THR A 134 -11.83 0.84 1.65
CA THR A 134 -10.89 1.11 2.75
C THR A 134 -10.71 -0.11 3.66
N GLY A 135 -9.46 -0.53 3.83
CA GLY A 135 -9.05 -1.68 4.63
C GLY A 135 -8.94 -2.99 3.86
N ASP A 136 -9.43 -3.03 2.62
CA ASP A 136 -9.31 -4.18 1.74
C ASP A 136 -8.00 -4.16 0.94
N VAL A 137 -7.59 -5.35 0.52
CA VAL A 137 -6.39 -5.56 -0.28
C VAL A 137 -6.79 -6.15 -1.61
N PHE A 138 -6.33 -5.50 -2.67
CA PHE A 138 -6.36 -6.02 -4.01
C PHE A 138 -5.06 -6.79 -4.31
N TYR A 139 -5.21 -7.97 -4.91
CA TYR A 139 -4.13 -8.79 -5.44
C TYR A 139 -4.65 -9.47 -6.70
N HIS A 140 -3.92 -9.34 -7.80
CA HIS A 140 -4.32 -9.95 -9.08
C HIS A 140 -4.23 -11.47 -9.03
N CYS A 141 -5.18 -12.14 -9.68
CA CYS A 141 -5.19 -13.60 -9.80
C CYS A 141 -5.53 -13.99 -11.24
N ASP A 142 -4.98 -15.11 -11.72
CA ASP A 142 -5.11 -15.58 -13.11
C ASP A 142 -6.57 -15.65 -13.59
N TRP A 143 -7.48 -16.07 -12.71
CA TRP A 143 -8.92 -16.19 -13.02
C TRP A 143 -9.60 -14.85 -13.30
N MET A 144 -9.01 -13.71 -12.89
CA MET A 144 -9.52 -12.36 -13.18
C MET A 144 -9.24 -11.93 -14.64
N GLY A 145 -8.39 -12.66 -15.36
CA GLY A 145 -7.99 -12.33 -16.73
C GLY A 145 -6.98 -11.17 -16.84
N SER A 146 -6.58 -10.87 -18.08
CA SER A 146 -5.45 -9.98 -18.42
C SER A 146 -5.86 -8.59 -18.94
N LYS A 147 -7.09 -8.15 -18.68
CA LYS A 147 -7.66 -6.95 -19.33
C LYS A 147 -8.45 -6.09 -18.34
N GLY A 148 -7.84 -5.76 -17.22
CA GLY A 148 -8.47 -4.97 -16.16
C GLY A 148 -7.65 -3.73 -15.81
N GLU A 149 -8.31 -2.58 -15.64
CA GLU A 149 -7.68 -1.40 -15.05
C GLU A 149 -8.22 -1.20 -13.63
N VAL A 150 -7.34 -0.93 -12.65
CA VAL A 150 -7.82 -0.40 -11.36
C VAL A 150 -7.90 1.11 -11.48
N ILE A 151 -9.08 1.68 -11.26
CA ILE A 151 -9.28 3.13 -11.21
C ILE A 151 -9.70 3.59 -9.82
N ALA A 152 -9.37 4.84 -9.48
CA ALA A 152 -9.85 5.48 -8.27
C ALA A 152 -11.31 5.94 -8.44
N ARG A 153 -12.24 5.42 -7.63
CA ARG A 153 -13.65 5.86 -7.63
C ARG A 153 -13.88 7.11 -6.81
N SER A 154 -12.97 7.39 -5.89
CA SER A 154 -12.94 8.57 -5.04
C SER A 154 -11.48 8.99 -4.83
N ASP A 155 -11.26 10.19 -4.29
CA ASP A 155 -9.93 10.61 -3.87
C ASP A 155 -9.41 9.63 -2.80
N CYS A 156 -8.38 8.86 -3.15
CA CYS A 156 -7.97 7.70 -2.38
C CYS A 156 -6.49 7.74 -2.01
N LEU A 157 -6.17 7.03 -0.93
CA LEU A 157 -4.82 6.74 -0.50
C LEU A 157 -4.66 5.23 -0.50
N VAL A 158 -3.67 4.75 -1.24
CA VAL A 158 -3.36 3.33 -1.32
C VAL A 158 -1.91 3.09 -0.93
N LEU A 159 -1.61 1.89 -0.44
CA LEU A 159 -0.26 1.39 -0.22
C LEU A 159 0.01 0.33 -1.29
N LYS A 160 0.98 0.59 -2.17
CA LYS A 160 1.45 -0.36 -3.17
C LYS A 160 2.63 -1.14 -2.61
N ILE A 161 2.65 -2.45 -2.77
CA ILE A 161 3.75 -3.32 -2.36
C ILE A 161 4.16 -4.16 -3.55
N ASP A 162 5.38 -3.94 -4.03
CA ASP A 162 5.92 -4.60 -5.21
C ASP A 162 6.23 -6.07 -4.94
N HIS A 163 6.16 -6.90 -5.98
CA HIS A 163 6.46 -8.33 -5.87
C HIS A 163 7.88 -8.64 -5.36
N ILE A 164 8.84 -7.75 -5.62
CA ILE A 164 10.20 -7.88 -5.07
C ILE A 164 10.17 -7.86 -3.53
N GLU A 165 9.41 -6.95 -2.94
CA GLU A 165 9.30 -6.82 -1.49
C GLU A 165 8.44 -7.95 -0.89
N ILE A 166 7.42 -8.41 -1.62
CA ILE A 166 6.63 -9.58 -1.24
C ILE A 166 7.53 -10.82 -1.17
N THR A 167 8.29 -11.08 -2.23
CA THR A 167 9.19 -12.22 -2.32
C THR A 167 10.24 -12.16 -1.21
N ALA A 168 10.87 -11.00 -1.01
CA ALA A 168 11.85 -10.81 0.06
C ALA A 168 11.24 -11.06 1.47
N ALA A 169 9.99 -10.65 1.70
CA ALA A 169 9.30 -10.89 2.96
C ALA A 169 9.05 -12.38 3.20
N LEU A 170 8.61 -13.11 2.18
CA LEU A 170 8.32 -14.55 2.26
C LEU A 170 9.60 -15.38 2.40
N GLU A 171 10.67 -15.03 1.68
CA GLU A 171 11.97 -15.73 1.81
C GLU A 171 12.56 -15.59 3.22
N ARG A 172 12.39 -14.42 3.85
CA ARG A 172 12.81 -14.15 5.23
C ARG A 172 11.94 -14.86 6.27
N ASN A 173 10.70 -15.21 5.92
CA ASN A 173 9.71 -15.82 6.79
C ASN A 173 9.13 -17.08 6.13
N LYS A 174 9.94 -18.15 6.04
CA LYS A 174 9.65 -19.36 5.24
C LYS A 174 8.36 -20.11 5.60
N ASP A 175 7.80 -19.85 6.77
CA ASP A 175 6.51 -20.37 7.23
C ASP A 175 5.31 -19.57 6.72
N SER A 176 5.57 -18.38 6.17
CA SER A 176 4.56 -17.45 5.69
C SER A 176 4.22 -17.71 4.22
N HIS A 177 2.96 -17.59 3.87
CA HIS A 177 2.48 -17.65 2.50
C HIS A 177 1.23 -16.78 2.33
N LEU A 178 1.03 -16.26 1.13
CA LEU A 178 -0.17 -15.52 0.77
C LEU A 178 -1.32 -16.48 0.48
N MET A 179 -2.51 -16.19 1.01
CA MET A 179 -3.74 -16.93 0.73
C MET A 179 -4.48 -16.28 -0.44
N MET A 180 -4.24 -16.77 -1.65
CA MET A 180 -4.85 -16.18 -2.84
C MET A 180 -6.37 -16.35 -2.86
N PRO A 181 -7.13 -15.32 -3.26
CA PRO A 181 -8.57 -15.45 -3.41
C PRO A 181 -8.91 -16.47 -4.51
N SER A 182 -9.86 -17.35 -4.21
CA SER A 182 -10.43 -18.27 -5.17
C SER A 182 -11.39 -17.56 -6.12
N GLU A 183 -11.53 -18.08 -7.33
CA GLU A 183 -12.57 -17.64 -8.28
C GLU A 183 -13.96 -17.73 -7.60
N PRO A 184 -14.82 -16.70 -7.75
CA PRO A 184 -16.18 -16.76 -7.26
C PRO A 184 -16.98 -17.83 -8.03
N VAL A 185 -17.62 -18.74 -7.29
CA VAL A 185 -18.46 -19.83 -7.81
C VAL A 185 -19.87 -19.34 -8.13
#